data_AF-A0A1G1BX35-F1
#
_entry.id   AF-A0A1G1BX35-F1
#
_cell.length_a   1.000
_cell.length_b   1.000
_cell.length_c   1.000
_cell.angle_alpha   90.00
_cell.angle_beta   90.00
_cell.angle_gamma   90.00
#
_symmetry.space_group_name_H-M   'P 1'
#
loop_
_entity.id
_entity.type
_entity.pdbx_description
1 polymer ?
#
loop_
_entity_poly.entity_id
_entity_poly.type
_entity_poly.pdbx_seq_one_letter_code
_entity_poly.pdbx_strand_id
1 'polypeptide(L)'
;MNKHSGWLSALVFVLGMAAASGQDCYVIKKDGTKVPAVAIAANAAGDLLLQTDKSGQVKMPVKKGQYKYAMIPKPKEVVALEQAFASGKFDDVLSGAGPAFEKYKFLGWGDHICYLEGSVQVERKQFAQAKETFERGMRVVSTHEVELVKGMVFALLGLNLASEAKPMLERMIKSADDDMAAFAFNARARLNANEGRKKEAVLDYLKTVLLFPSGPADPEREEAKKQVVALLKEMNDPRWQEFEKMDLGSGK
;
A
#
# COMPACT_ATOMS: atom_id res chain seq x y z
N MET A 1 10.34 -33.10 48.15
CA MET A 1 10.22 -33.76 46.83
C MET A 1 9.14 -33.03 46.04
N ASN A 2 9.50 -31.99 45.30
CA ASN A 2 8.57 -31.21 44.48
C ASN A 2 8.43 -31.86 43.10
N LYS A 3 7.22 -32.29 42.74
CA LYS A 3 6.85 -32.66 41.38
C LYS A 3 6.23 -31.43 40.71
N HIS A 4 7.00 -30.72 39.88
CA HIS A 4 6.44 -29.81 38.89
C HIS A 4 6.15 -30.61 37.62
N SER A 5 4.87 -30.88 37.34
CA SER A 5 4.45 -31.41 36.04
C SER A 5 4.47 -30.27 35.03
N GLY A 6 5.47 -30.31 34.13
CA GLY A 6 5.54 -29.41 32.98
C GLY A 6 4.40 -29.69 32.00
N TRP A 7 3.54 -28.70 31.82
CA TRP A 7 2.48 -28.74 30.82
C TRP A 7 3.08 -28.33 29.47
N LEU A 8 3.40 -29.30 28.61
CA LEU A 8 3.80 -29.08 27.23
C LEU A 8 2.60 -28.57 26.44
N SER A 9 2.51 -27.25 26.25
CA SER A 9 1.59 -26.66 25.28
C SER A 9 2.07 -27.03 23.87
N ALA A 10 1.38 -27.98 23.23
CA ALA A 10 1.58 -28.31 21.83
C ALA A 10 1.19 -27.10 20.97
N LEU A 11 2.19 -26.44 20.38
CA LEU A 11 1.99 -25.40 19.36
C LEU A 11 1.43 -26.09 18.11
N VAL A 12 0.11 -26.06 17.96
CA VAL A 12 -0.56 -26.47 16.72
C VAL A 12 -0.24 -25.43 15.66
N PHE A 13 0.80 -25.69 14.87
CA PHE A 13 0.94 -25.04 13.57
C PHE A 13 -0.17 -25.61 12.69
N VAL A 14 -1.18 -24.79 12.38
CA VAL A 14 -2.04 -25.07 11.23
C VAL A 14 -1.11 -25.07 10.02
N LEU A 15 -0.77 -26.26 9.53
CA LEU A 15 0.05 -26.48 8.34
C LEU A 15 -0.75 -26.07 7.10
N GLY A 16 -1.01 -24.77 6.96
CA GLY A 16 -1.18 -24.16 5.65
C GLY A 16 0.21 -24.04 5.02
N MET A 17 0.83 -25.17 4.65
CA MET A 17 2.02 -25.11 3.79
C MET A 17 1.56 -24.60 2.43
N ALA A 18 1.59 -23.28 2.25
CA ALA A 18 1.78 -22.72 0.93
C ALA A 18 3.16 -23.19 0.47
N ALA A 19 3.22 -24.32 -0.22
CA ALA A 19 4.43 -24.84 -0.84
C ALA A 19 4.81 -23.94 -2.01
N ALA A 20 5.35 -22.77 -1.71
CA ALA A 20 6.04 -21.94 -2.68
C ALA A 20 7.48 -22.46 -2.77
N SER A 21 7.69 -23.54 -3.52
CA SER A 21 9.04 -24.02 -3.84
C SER A 21 9.63 -23.13 -4.94
N GLY A 22 10.60 -22.30 -4.59
CA GLY A 22 11.28 -21.45 -5.56
C GLY A 22 12.54 -20.80 -4.99
N GLN A 23 13.45 -20.37 -5.86
CA GLN A 23 14.74 -19.77 -5.49
C GLN A 23 14.65 -18.40 -4.77
N ASP A 24 13.45 -17.97 -4.37
CA ASP A 24 13.16 -16.63 -3.88
C ASP A 24 12.48 -16.57 -2.50
N CYS A 25 12.40 -17.69 -1.77
CA CYS A 25 11.98 -17.68 -0.37
C CYS A 25 13.12 -17.16 0.51
N TYR A 26 12.86 -16.12 1.31
CA TYR A 26 13.87 -15.62 2.26
C TYR A 26 13.26 -14.90 3.46
N VAL A 27 14.06 -14.79 4.52
CA VAL A 27 13.76 -13.99 5.71
C VAL A 27 14.88 -12.99 5.93
N ILE A 28 14.53 -11.73 6.18
CA ILE A 28 15.48 -10.73 6.68
C ILE A 28 15.36 -10.67 8.19
N LYS A 29 16.43 -11.04 8.89
CA LYS A 29 16.51 -10.96 10.36
C LYS A 29 16.57 -9.51 10.84
N LYS A 30 16.34 -9.29 12.14
CA LYS A 30 16.42 -7.94 12.73
C LYS A 30 17.80 -7.27 12.58
N ASP A 31 18.86 -8.06 12.59
CA ASP A 31 20.24 -7.61 12.35
C ASP A 31 20.52 -7.29 10.87
N GLY A 32 19.56 -7.51 9.97
CA GLY A 32 19.71 -7.29 8.53
C GLY A 32 20.17 -8.52 7.74
N THR A 33 20.52 -9.62 8.42
CA THR A 33 20.98 -10.84 7.76
C THR A 33 19.86 -11.46 6.92
N LYS A 34 20.15 -11.73 5.64
CA LYS A 34 19.26 -12.48 4.75
C LYS A 34 19.49 -13.98 4.92
N VAL A 35 18.44 -14.71 5.28
CA VAL A 35 18.44 -16.17 5.33
C VAL A 35 17.63 -16.71 4.16
N PRO A 36 18.27 -17.38 3.18
CA PRO A 36 17.54 -18.07 2.12
C PRO A 36 16.80 -19.29 2.68
N ALA A 37 15.65 -19.60 2.10
CA ALA A 37 14.84 -20.76 2.41
C ALA A 37 14.32 -21.38 1.10
N VAL A 38 13.95 -22.65 1.16
CA VAL A 38 13.20 -23.35 0.09
C VAL A 38 11.70 -23.11 0.28
N ALA A 39 11.23 -23.04 1.52
CA ALA A 39 9.85 -22.75 1.89
C ALA A 39 9.79 -22.05 3.25
N ILE A 40 8.74 -21.27 3.48
CA ILE A 40 8.48 -20.58 4.74
C ILE A 40 7.01 -20.78 5.08
N ALA A 41 6.74 -21.24 6.29
CA ALA A 41 5.39 -21.26 6.87
C ALA A 41 5.32 -20.27 8.03
N ALA A 42 4.17 -19.61 8.18
CA ALA A 42 3.87 -18.74 9.31
C ALA A 42 2.64 -19.25 10.06
N ASN A 43 2.63 -19.12 11.38
CA ASN A 43 1.41 -19.31 12.17
C ASN A 43 0.68 -17.99 12.43
N ALA A 44 -0.48 -18.06 13.09
CA ALA A 44 -1.29 -16.89 13.43
C ALA A 44 -0.57 -15.89 14.36
N ALA A 45 0.39 -16.35 15.16
CA ALA A 45 1.20 -15.49 16.01
C ALA A 45 2.33 -14.78 15.24
N GLY A 46 2.60 -15.17 14.00
CA GLY A 46 3.72 -14.68 13.18
C GLY A 46 5.06 -15.35 13.49
N ASP A 47 5.06 -16.50 14.17
CA ASP A 47 6.26 -17.32 14.21
C ASP A 47 6.44 -18.03 12.87
N LEU A 48 7.67 -18.06 12.39
CA LEU A 48 8.05 -18.66 11.11
C LEU A 48 8.72 -20.01 11.32
N LEU A 49 8.51 -20.90 10.35
CA LEU A 49 9.24 -22.14 10.19
C LEU A 49 9.85 -22.17 8.79
N LEU A 50 11.16 -22.02 8.72
CA LEU A 50 11.91 -22.00 7.47
C LEU A 50 12.38 -23.41 7.16
N GLN A 51 12.16 -23.86 5.94
CA GLN A 51 12.83 -25.03 5.39
C GLN A 51 14.07 -24.52 4.63
N THR A 52 15.27 -24.81 5.11
CA THR A 52 16.51 -24.26 4.51
C THR A 52 17.16 -25.20 3.50
N ASP A 53 16.69 -26.44 3.40
CA ASP A 53 17.24 -27.46 2.52
C ASP A 53 16.15 -28.08 1.63
N LYS A 54 16.57 -28.64 0.48
CA LYS A 54 15.63 -29.23 -0.48
C LYS A 54 15.01 -30.54 0.02
N SER A 55 15.63 -31.25 0.97
CA SER A 55 15.10 -32.51 1.51
C SER A 55 13.99 -32.29 2.54
N GLY A 56 13.86 -31.07 3.07
CA GLY A 56 12.84 -30.71 4.05
C GLY A 56 13.14 -31.14 5.47
N GLN A 57 14.34 -31.69 5.71
CA GLN A 57 14.77 -32.17 7.02
C GLN A 57 15.26 -31.04 7.91
N VAL A 58 15.85 -30.00 7.34
CA VAL A 58 16.38 -28.86 8.10
C VAL A 58 15.30 -27.80 8.20
N LYS A 59 14.64 -27.79 9.37
CA LYS A 59 13.66 -26.78 9.74
C LYS A 59 14.23 -25.84 10.78
N MET A 60 14.23 -24.55 10.47
CA MET A 60 14.71 -23.51 11.38
C MET A 60 13.51 -22.66 11.86
N PRO A 61 13.15 -22.74 13.16
CA PRO A 61 12.14 -21.85 13.72
C PRO A 61 12.70 -20.43 13.88
N VAL A 62 11.89 -19.42 13.59
CA VAL A 62 12.22 -18.00 13.81
C VAL A 62 11.01 -17.34 14.47
N LYS A 63 11.19 -16.77 15.66
CA LYS A 63 10.09 -16.16 16.41
C LYS A 63 9.71 -14.78 15.86
N LYS A 64 8.44 -14.40 16.01
CA LYS A 64 8.02 -13.02 15.75
C LYS A 64 8.88 -12.06 16.56
N GLY A 65 9.42 -11.04 15.90
CA GLY A 65 10.35 -10.10 16.49
C GLY A 65 11.82 -10.52 16.44
N GLN A 66 12.18 -11.67 15.86
CA GLN A 66 13.58 -11.98 15.46
C GLN A 66 13.87 -11.63 14.00
N TYR A 67 12.83 -11.32 13.23
CA TYR A 67 12.93 -10.94 11.83
C TYR A 67 12.26 -9.59 11.57
N LYS A 68 12.71 -8.92 10.50
CA LYS A 68 12.07 -7.74 9.93
C LYS A 68 10.91 -8.17 9.06
N TYR A 69 11.16 -8.98 8.04
CA TYR A 69 10.12 -9.55 7.17
C TYR A 69 10.52 -10.89 6.59
N ALA A 70 9.53 -11.61 6.08
CA ALA A 70 9.68 -12.82 5.30
C ALA A 70 9.00 -12.62 3.95
N MET A 71 9.58 -13.21 2.92
CA MET A 71 9.07 -13.14 1.56
C MET A 71 8.99 -14.53 0.97
N ILE A 72 7.86 -14.83 0.36
CA ILE A 72 7.66 -15.99 -0.50
C ILE A 72 7.30 -15.53 -1.92
N PRO A 73 7.50 -16.37 -2.95
CA PRO A 73 6.94 -16.12 -4.27
C PRO A 73 5.45 -15.80 -4.23
N LYS A 74 5.00 -14.98 -5.18
CA LYS A 74 3.60 -14.51 -5.26
C LYS A 74 2.62 -15.69 -5.23
N PRO A 75 1.75 -15.80 -4.20
CA PRO A 75 0.79 -16.87 -4.11
C PRO A 75 -0.28 -16.77 -5.20
N LYS A 76 -0.81 -17.91 -5.64
CA LYS A 76 -1.89 -17.98 -6.64
C LYS A 76 -3.13 -17.17 -6.23
N GLU A 77 -3.44 -17.11 -4.94
CA GLU A 77 -4.58 -16.34 -4.44
C GLU A 77 -4.32 -14.83 -4.58
N VAL A 78 -3.08 -14.37 -4.42
CA VAL A 78 -2.71 -12.97 -4.67
C VAL A 78 -2.81 -12.66 -6.17
N VAL A 79 -2.34 -13.57 -7.04
CA VAL A 79 -2.51 -13.43 -8.50
C VAL A 79 -3.99 -13.32 -8.88
N ALA A 80 -4.84 -14.15 -8.29
CA ALA A 80 -6.28 -14.11 -8.55
C ALA A 80 -6.91 -12.78 -8.10
N LEU A 81 -6.50 -12.22 -6.95
CA LEU A 81 -6.94 -10.91 -6.48
C LEU A 81 -6.52 -9.79 -7.44
N GLU A 82 -5.27 -9.80 -7.91
CA GLU A 82 -4.78 -8.82 -8.88
C GLU A 82 -5.56 -8.88 -10.19
N GLN A 83 -5.82 -10.08 -10.71
CA GLN A 83 -6.61 -10.28 -11.93
C GLN A 83 -8.06 -9.83 -11.76
N ALA A 84 -8.68 -10.12 -10.62
CA ALA A 84 -10.02 -9.66 -10.30
C ALA A 84 -10.08 -8.13 -10.20
N PHE A 85 -9.10 -7.52 -9.53
CA PHE A 85 -8.97 -6.06 -9.41
C PHE A 85 -8.83 -5.40 -10.79
N ALA A 86 -7.90 -5.88 -11.62
CA ALA A 86 -7.67 -5.35 -12.97
C ALA A 86 -8.88 -5.54 -13.91
N SER A 87 -9.68 -6.59 -13.68
CA SER A 87 -10.89 -6.88 -14.47
C SER A 87 -12.15 -6.18 -13.93
N GLY A 88 -12.04 -5.33 -12.90
CA GLY A 88 -13.19 -4.69 -12.27
C GLY A 88 -14.12 -5.63 -11.49
N LYS A 89 -13.70 -6.89 -11.25
CA LYS A 89 -14.45 -7.89 -10.49
C LYS A 89 -14.30 -7.64 -8.99
N PHE A 90 -14.83 -6.52 -8.55
CA PHE A 90 -14.64 -6.00 -7.20
C PHE A 90 -15.21 -6.91 -6.10
N ASP A 91 -16.30 -7.64 -6.36
CA ASP A 91 -16.85 -8.60 -5.38
C ASP A 91 -15.92 -9.80 -5.15
N ASP A 92 -15.20 -10.25 -6.19
CA ASP A 92 -14.21 -11.32 -6.07
C ASP A 92 -13.00 -10.85 -5.24
N VAL A 93 -12.60 -9.58 -5.39
CA VAL A 93 -11.54 -8.98 -4.55
C VAL A 93 -11.97 -8.96 -3.09
N LEU A 94 -13.15 -8.41 -2.79
CA LEU A 94 -13.63 -8.24 -1.41
C LEU A 94 -13.86 -9.59 -0.71
N SER A 95 -14.33 -10.61 -1.43
CA SER A 95 -14.52 -11.95 -0.86
C SER A 95 -13.22 -12.72 -0.66
N GLY A 96 -12.22 -12.53 -1.54
CA GLY A 96 -10.94 -13.24 -1.48
C GLY A 96 -9.90 -12.59 -0.56
N ALA A 97 -9.95 -11.27 -0.35
CA ALA A 97 -8.90 -10.52 0.34
C ALA A 97 -8.72 -10.93 1.80
N GLY A 98 -9.79 -11.03 2.58
CA GLY A 98 -9.73 -11.39 4.00
C GLY A 98 -9.04 -12.74 4.26
N PRO A 99 -9.48 -13.84 3.62
CA PRO A 99 -8.82 -15.14 3.73
C PRO A 99 -7.35 -15.13 3.26
N ALA A 100 -7.06 -14.42 2.15
CA ALA A 100 -5.69 -14.31 1.65
C ALA A 100 -4.79 -13.54 2.62
N PHE A 101 -5.29 -12.45 3.21
CA PHE A 101 -4.58 -11.65 4.19
C PHE A 101 -4.20 -12.50 5.41
N GLU A 102 -5.14 -13.24 5.98
CA GLU A 102 -4.86 -14.09 7.14
C GLU A 102 -3.79 -15.15 6.86
N LYS A 103 -3.77 -15.69 5.64
CA LYS A 103 -2.78 -16.68 5.20
C LYS A 103 -1.39 -16.10 4.92
N TYR A 104 -1.32 -14.87 4.41
CA TYR A 104 -0.07 -14.32 3.84
C TYR A 104 0.46 -13.03 4.50
N LYS A 105 -0.21 -12.49 5.52
CA LYS A 105 0.20 -11.24 6.20
C LYS A 105 1.60 -11.24 6.81
N PHE A 106 2.13 -12.42 7.15
CA PHE A 106 3.50 -12.57 7.66
C PHE A 106 4.49 -13.10 6.62
N LEU A 107 4.06 -13.24 5.37
CA LEU A 107 4.83 -13.84 4.27
C LEU A 107 5.04 -12.84 3.10
N GLY A 108 4.94 -11.55 3.37
CA GLY A 108 5.32 -10.48 2.44
C GLY A 108 4.21 -9.97 1.52
N TRP A 109 2.95 -10.36 1.76
CA TRP A 109 1.83 -9.99 0.87
C TRP A 109 0.66 -9.29 1.57
N GLY A 110 0.71 -9.11 2.89
CA GLY A 110 -0.41 -8.56 3.65
C GLY A 110 -0.73 -7.10 3.31
N ASP A 111 0.31 -6.30 3.08
CA ASP A 111 0.24 -4.91 2.63
C ASP A 111 -0.44 -4.81 1.27
N HIS A 112 0.02 -5.58 0.28
CA HIS A 112 -0.52 -5.59 -1.07
C HIS A 112 -1.97 -6.04 -1.12
N ILE A 113 -2.33 -7.08 -0.35
CA ILE A 113 -3.72 -7.55 -0.27
C ILE A 113 -4.62 -6.45 0.31
N CYS A 114 -4.18 -5.78 1.39
CA CYS A 114 -4.90 -4.63 1.94
C CYS A 114 -4.98 -3.46 0.95
N TYR A 115 -3.95 -3.23 0.14
CA TYR A 115 -4.00 -2.21 -0.91
C TYR A 115 -5.10 -2.52 -1.94
N LEU A 116 -5.17 -3.76 -2.44
CA LEU A 116 -6.21 -4.16 -3.40
C LEU A 116 -7.62 -4.04 -2.81
N GLU A 117 -7.83 -4.57 -1.61
CA GLU A 117 -9.12 -4.51 -0.91
C GLU A 117 -9.54 -3.07 -0.60
N GLY A 118 -8.63 -2.27 -0.03
CA GLY A 118 -8.88 -0.88 0.32
C GLY A 118 -9.15 -0.02 -0.90
N SER A 119 -8.46 -0.26 -2.02
CA SER A 119 -8.69 0.47 -3.28
C SER A 119 -10.08 0.20 -3.85
N VAL A 120 -10.56 -1.06 -3.79
CA VAL A 120 -11.94 -1.38 -4.16
C VAL A 120 -12.95 -0.68 -3.25
N GLN A 121 -12.68 -0.62 -1.95
CA GLN A 121 -13.54 0.08 -0.99
C GLN A 121 -13.57 1.59 -1.28
N VAL A 122 -12.45 2.22 -1.63
CA VAL A 122 -12.40 3.64 -2.08
C VAL A 122 -13.26 3.85 -3.32
N GLU A 123 -13.12 3.00 -4.34
CA GLU A 123 -13.90 3.09 -5.58
C GLU A 123 -15.41 2.99 -5.31
N ARG A 124 -15.80 2.13 -4.36
CA ARG A 124 -17.18 1.98 -3.90
C ARG A 124 -17.63 3.04 -2.89
N LYS A 125 -16.81 4.06 -2.63
CA LYS A 125 -17.03 5.14 -1.64
C LYS A 125 -17.25 4.63 -0.21
N GLN A 126 -16.76 3.42 0.09
CA GLN A 126 -16.79 2.79 1.41
C GLN A 126 -15.59 3.28 2.24
N PHE A 127 -15.44 4.60 2.38
CA PHE A 127 -14.20 5.21 2.87
C PHE A 127 -13.84 4.83 4.31
N ALA A 128 -14.82 4.59 5.19
CA ALA A 128 -14.56 4.13 6.56
C ALA A 128 -13.92 2.73 6.56
N GLN A 129 -14.43 1.81 5.75
CA GLN A 129 -13.89 0.46 5.59
C GLN A 129 -12.51 0.52 4.93
N ALA A 130 -12.34 1.36 3.91
CA ALA A 130 -11.05 1.59 3.27
C ALA A 130 -9.98 2.05 4.27
N LYS A 131 -10.32 3.02 5.13
CA LYS A 131 -9.42 3.50 6.19
C LYS A 131 -8.97 2.35 7.10
N GLU A 132 -9.89 1.55 7.62
CA GLU A 132 -9.57 0.40 8.48
C GLU A 132 -8.69 -0.64 7.76
N THR A 133 -8.97 -0.92 6.47
CA THR A 133 -8.18 -1.84 5.64
C THR A 133 -6.76 -1.33 5.42
N PHE A 134 -6.59 -0.05 5.08
CA PHE A 134 -5.26 0.54 4.92
C PHE A 134 -4.49 0.59 6.25
N GLU A 135 -5.15 0.89 7.38
CA GLU A 135 -4.53 0.81 8.72
C GLU A 135 -4.08 -0.61 9.08
N ARG A 136 -4.84 -1.62 8.64
CA ARG A 136 -4.44 -3.02 8.77
C ARG A 136 -3.20 -3.33 7.92
N GLY A 137 -3.15 -2.85 6.68
CA GLY A 137 -1.99 -2.97 5.78
C GLY A 137 -0.73 -2.29 6.34
N MET A 138 -0.87 -1.07 6.88
CA MET A 138 0.25 -0.31 7.46
C MET A 138 0.83 -0.93 8.74
N ARG A 139 0.11 -1.85 9.39
CA ARG A 139 0.58 -2.58 10.58
C ARG A 139 1.40 -3.82 10.25
N VAL A 140 1.39 -4.27 9.00
CA VAL A 140 2.26 -5.34 8.53
C VAL A 140 3.48 -4.75 7.82
N VAL A 141 4.53 -5.55 7.66
CA VAL A 141 5.74 -5.06 7.00
C VAL A 141 5.40 -4.80 5.54
N SER A 142 5.66 -3.58 5.08
CA SER A 142 5.23 -3.10 3.78
C SER A 142 6.38 -3.07 2.79
N THR A 143 6.14 -3.66 1.63
CA THR A 143 6.87 -3.42 0.38
C THR A 143 6.10 -2.49 -0.56
N HIS A 144 4.82 -2.23 -0.27
CA HIS A 144 3.89 -1.35 -1.00
C HIS A 144 3.45 -0.17 -0.12
N GLU A 145 4.39 0.44 0.60
CA GLU A 145 4.09 1.51 1.56
C GLU A 145 3.51 2.75 0.86
N VAL A 146 4.03 3.09 -0.32
CA VAL A 146 3.58 4.25 -1.10
C VAL A 146 2.09 4.13 -1.43
N GLU A 147 1.70 2.97 -1.96
CA GLU A 147 0.34 2.67 -2.38
C GLU A 147 -0.64 2.69 -1.20
N LEU A 148 -0.24 2.10 -0.06
CA LEU A 148 -1.03 2.14 1.17
C LEU A 148 -1.21 3.57 1.70
N VAL A 149 -0.16 4.38 1.68
CA VAL A 149 -0.22 5.78 2.15
C VAL A 149 -1.12 6.62 1.23
N LYS A 150 -0.99 6.48 -0.09
CA LYS A 150 -1.88 7.15 -1.06
C LYS A 150 -3.34 6.72 -0.88
N GLY A 151 -3.58 5.41 -0.73
CA GLY A 151 -4.92 4.86 -0.45
C GLY A 151 -5.52 5.41 0.85
N MET A 152 -4.74 5.47 1.93
CA MET A 152 -5.14 6.05 3.21
C MET A 152 -5.57 7.52 3.04
N VAL A 153 -4.79 8.32 2.31
CA VAL A 153 -5.14 9.71 2.01
C VAL A 153 -6.49 9.78 1.29
N PHE A 154 -6.72 8.97 0.25
CA PHE A 154 -8.01 8.96 -0.44
C PHE A 154 -9.18 8.62 0.50
N ALA A 155 -9.02 7.64 1.38
CA ALA A 155 -10.03 7.29 2.38
C ALA A 155 -10.32 8.46 3.34
N LEU A 156 -9.28 9.10 3.87
CA LEU A 156 -9.42 10.26 4.77
C LEU A 156 -10.11 11.45 4.08
N LEU A 157 -9.75 11.73 2.83
CA LEU A 157 -10.39 12.78 2.04
C LEU A 157 -11.86 12.47 1.78
N GLY A 158 -12.21 11.23 1.45
CA GLY A 158 -13.60 10.80 1.26
C GLY A 158 -14.44 10.89 2.54
N LEU A 159 -13.81 10.78 3.72
CA LEU A 159 -14.44 10.98 5.03
C LEU A 159 -14.45 12.45 5.50
N ASN A 160 -13.88 13.37 4.72
CA ASN A 160 -13.65 14.76 5.14
C ASN A 160 -12.80 14.91 6.42
N LEU A 161 -11.92 13.94 6.70
CA LEU A 161 -11.00 13.95 7.86
C LEU A 161 -9.72 14.73 7.52
N ALA A 162 -9.88 16.02 7.20
CA ALA A 162 -8.78 16.87 6.75
C ALA A 162 -7.66 17.03 7.81
N SER A 163 -8.01 17.02 9.10
CA SER A 163 -7.04 17.11 10.21
C SER A 163 -6.09 15.91 10.25
N GLU A 164 -6.55 14.72 9.88
CA GLU A 164 -5.73 13.51 9.80
C GLU A 164 -4.93 13.45 8.49
N ALA A 165 -5.53 13.90 7.38
CA ALA A 165 -4.86 13.89 6.08
C ALA A 165 -3.68 14.88 6.01
N LYS A 166 -3.82 16.10 6.56
CA LYS A 166 -2.83 17.18 6.42
C LYS A 166 -1.40 16.77 6.87
N PRO A 167 -1.18 16.18 8.05
CA PRO A 167 0.16 15.73 8.46
C PRO A 167 0.73 14.60 7.59
N MET A 168 -0.11 13.78 6.94
CA MET A 168 0.36 12.79 5.97
C MET A 168 0.86 13.48 4.71
N LEU A 169 0.05 14.39 4.16
CA LEU A 169 0.38 15.15 2.95
C LEU A 169 1.65 15.99 3.12
N GLU A 170 1.83 16.63 4.27
CA GLU A 170 3.03 17.42 4.57
C GLU A 170 4.33 16.58 4.58
N ARG A 171 4.24 15.32 4.98
CA ARG A 171 5.37 14.39 4.92
C ARG A 171 5.61 13.92 3.49
N MET A 172 4.55 13.57 2.76
CA MET A 172 4.63 13.13 1.37
C MET A 172 5.19 14.20 0.43
N ILE A 173 4.83 15.47 0.63
CA ILE A 173 5.37 16.62 -0.14
C ILE A 173 6.91 16.75 0.01
N LYS A 174 7.47 16.29 1.14
CA LYS A 174 8.90 16.32 1.41
C LYS A 174 9.63 15.05 0.96
N SER A 175 8.90 14.10 0.34
CA SER A 175 9.49 12.87 -0.18
C SER A 175 10.47 13.17 -1.31
N ALA A 176 11.51 12.34 -1.42
CA ALA A 176 12.38 12.32 -2.61
C ALA A 176 11.74 11.56 -3.79
N ASP A 177 10.59 10.92 -3.56
CA ASP A 177 9.78 10.29 -4.59
C ASP A 177 8.85 11.32 -5.22
N ASP A 178 9.11 11.65 -6.50
CA ASP A 178 8.36 12.63 -7.27
C ASP A 178 6.88 12.28 -7.42
N ASP A 179 6.55 11.00 -7.63
CA ASP A 179 5.17 10.53 -7.76
C ASP A 179 4.40 10.68 -6.43
N MET A 180 5.06 10.40 -5.31
CA MET A 180 4.47 10.64 -3.98
C MET A 180 4.25 12.11 -3.69
N ALA A 181 5.24 12.96 -3.98
CA ALA A 181 5.17 14.39 -3.70
C ALA A 181 4.14 15.09 -4.61
N ALA A 182 4.11 14.77 -5.90
CA ALA A 182 3.13 15.26 -6.87
C ALA A 182 1.69 14.92 -6.45
N PHE A 183 1.44 13.65 -6.10
CA PHE A 183 0.15 13.21 -5.54
C PHE A 183 -0.25 14.06 -4.33
N ALA A 184 0.68 14.32 -3.41
CA ALA A 184 0.38 15.02 -2.17
C ALA A 184 0.05 16.49 -2.38
N PHE A 185 0.68 17.16 -3.36
CA PHE A 185 0.28 18.50 -3.78
C PHE A 185 -1.14 18.50 -4.34
N ASN A 186 -1.49 17.56 -5.21
CA ASN A 186 -2.84 17.44 -5.78
C ASN A 186 -3.90 17.18 -4.71
N ALA A 187 -3.61 16.26 -3.79
CA ALA A 187 -4.52 15.92 -2.69
C ALA A 187 -4.72 17.11 -1.74
N ARG A 188 -3.67 17.89 -1.44
CA ARG A 188 -3.78 19.13 -0.65
C ARG A 188 -4.55 20.22 -1.41
N ALA A 189 -4.36 20.33 -2.72
CA ALA A 189 -5.11 21.24 -3.56
C ALA A 189 -6.61 20.94 -3.51
N ARG A 190 -7.00 19.65 -3.56
CA ARG A 190 -8.39 19.21 -3.41
C ARG A 190 -8.97 19.61 -2.05
N LEU A 191 -8.22 19.44 -0.95
CA LEU A 191 -8.63 19.94 0.37
C LEU A 191 -8.86 21.45 0.36
N ASN A 192 -7.93 22.22 -0.20
CA ASN A 192 -8.07 23.67 -0.31
C ASN A 192 -9.31 24.07 -1.10
N ALA A 193 -9.58 23.42 -2.24
CA ALA A 193 -10.76 23.69 -3.06
C ALA A 193 -12.07 23.40 -2.29
N ASN A 194 -12.14 22.26 -1.61
CA ASN A 194 -13.30 21.87 -0.80
C ASN A 194 -13.52 22.82 0.39
N GLU A 195 -12.46 23.40 0.95
CA GLU A 195 -12.52 24.40 2.01
C GLU A 195 -12.73 25.84 1.47
N GLY A 196 -13.05 26.00 0.17
CA GLY A 196 -13.32 27.31 -0.47
C GLY A 196 -12.07 28.13 -0.79
N ARG A 197 -10.88 27.62 -0.49
CA ARG A 197 -9.57 28.25 -0.75
C ARG A 197 -9.08 27.95 -2.18
N LYS A 198 -9.84 28.44 -3.16
CA LYS A 198 -9.60 28.15 -4.58
C LYS A 198 -8.24 28.66 -5.09
N LYS A 199 -7.77 29.81 -4.59
CA LYS A 199 -6.46 30.36 -4.98
C LYS A 199 -5.32 29.44 -4.52
N GLU A 200 -5.39 28.98 -3.28
CA GLU A 200 -4.43 28.06 -2.69
C GLU A 200 -4.47 26.70 -3.39
N ALA A 201 -5.66 26.23 -3.76
CA ALA A 201 -5.83 25.02 -4.57
C ALA A 201 -5.14 25.13 -5.94
N VAL A 202 -5.38 26.21 -6.68
CA VAL A 202 -4.71 26.47 -7.96
C VAL A 202 -3.19 26.49 -7.79
N LEU A 203 -2.67 27.17 -6.76
CA LEU A 203 -1.22 27.22 -6.51
C LEU A 203 -0.62 25.85 -6.23
N ASP A 204 -1.32 24.98 -5.52
CA ASP A 204 -0.83 23.63 -5.25
C ASP A 204 -0.87 22.74 -6.50
N TYR A 205 -1.94 22.77 -7.30
CA TYR A 205 -1.95 22.06 -8.58
C TYR A 205 -0.87 22.59 -9.55
N LEU A 206 -0.62 23.91 -9.57
CA LEU A 206 0.46 24.48 -10.39
C LEU A 206 1.84 24.01 -9.96
N LYS A 207 2.08 23.78 -8.66
CA LYS A 207 3.35 23.17 -8.20
C LYS A 207 3.51 21.78 -8.81
N THR A 208 2.45 20.99 -8.86
CA THR A 208 2.48 19.68 -9.53
C THR A 208 2.85 19.80 -11.00
N VAL A 209 2.18 20.70 -11.73
CA VAL A 209 2.40 20.90 -13.18
C VAL A 209 3.83 21.38 -13.50
N LEU A 210 4.38 22.29 -12.68
CA LEU A 210 5.58 23.05 -13.00
C LEU A 210 6.87 22.52 -12.35
N LEU A 211 6.78 21.87 -11.18
CA LEU A 211 7.97 21.44 -10.44
C LEU A 211 8.39 20.01 -10.76
N PHE A 212 7.48 19.16 -11.22
CA PHE A 212 7.77 17.76 -11.51
C PHE A 212 8.04 17.55 -13.00
N PRO A 213 9.17 16.93 -13.36
CA PRO A 213 9.50 16.65 -14.75
C PRO A 213 8.58 15.54 -15.31
N SER A 214 8.63 15.36 -16.64
CA SER A 214 7.99 14.22 -17.29
C SER A 214 8.53 12.90 -16.73
N GLY A 215 7.65 11.91 -16.52
CA GLY A 215 8.03 10.62 -15.97
C GLY A 215 7.00 10.08 -14.97
N PRO A 216 7.41 9.52 -13.81
CA PRO A 216 6.49 8.85 -12.89
C PRO A 216 5.31 9.72 -12.41
N ALA A 217 5.49 11.04 -12.32
CA ALA A 217 4.46 11.98 -11.88
C ALA A 217 3.47 12.41 -12.98
N ASP A 218 3.63 11.93 -14.23
CA ASP A 218 2.79 12.36 -15.37
C ASP A 218 1.28 12.23 -15.12
N PRO A 219 0.75 11.14 -14.52
CA PRO A 219 -0.67 11.06 -14.18
C PRO A 219 -1.14 12.22 -13.30
N GLU A 220 -0.33 12.59 -12.30
CA GLU A 220 -0.63 13.68 -11.38
C GLU A 220 -0.48 15.06 -12.05
N ARG A 221 0.49 15.23 -12.96
CA ARG A 221 0.65 16.46 -13.76
C ARG A 221 -0.55 16.71 -14.66
N GLU A 222 -1.03 15.68 -15.35
CA GLU A 222 -2.19 15.76 -16.23
C GLU A 222 -3.48 16.08 -15.45
N GLU A 223 -3.69 15.41 -14.32
CA GLU A 223 -4.84 15.72 -13.46
C GLU A 223 -4.75 17.15 -12.90
N ALA A 224 -3.57 17.57 -12.43
CA ALA A 224 -3.37 18.92 -11.92
C ALA A 224 -3.66 20.00 -12.96
N LYS A 225 -3.20 19.82 -14.20
CA LYS A 225 -3.50 20.75 -15.31
C LYS A 225 -5.00 20.88 -15.55
N LYS A 226 -5.73 19.75 -15.59
CA LYS A 226 -7.20 19.77 -15.73
C LYS A 226 -7.86 20.56 -14.60
N GLN A 227 -7.43 20.33 -13.36
CA GLN A 227 -7.98 21.01 -12.19
C GLN A 227 -7.63 22.50 -12.14
N VAL A 228 -6.42 22.90 -12.55
CA VAL A 228 -6.05 24.32 -12.72
C VAL A 228 -6.98 25.01 -13.70
N VAL A 229 -7.19 24.43 -14.89
CA VAL A 229 -8.06 25.01 -15.91
C VAL A 229 -9.50 25.13 -15.38
N ALA A 230 -10.01 24.09 -14.72
CA ALA A 230 -11.36 24.08 -14.15
C ALA A 230 -11.55 25.18 -13.08
N LEU A 231 -10.64 25.27 -12.11
CA LEU A 231 -10.72 26.25 -11.03
C LEU A 231 -10.54 27.69 -11.53
N LEU A 232 -9.63 27.93 -12.47
CA LEU A 232 -9.45 29.26 -13.06
C LEU A 232 -10.68 29.70 -13.87
N LYS A 233 -11.33 28.78 -14.61
CA LYS A 233 -12.62 29.06 -15.27
C LYS A 233 -13.69 29.42 -14.25
N GLU A 234 -13.81 28.67 -13.16
CA GLU A 234 -14.76 28.96 -12.08
C GLU A 234 -14.52 30.32 -11.42
N MET A 235 -13.26 30.75 -11.34
CA MET A 235 -12.84 32.05 -10.81
C MET A 235 -12.95 33.20 -11.82
N ASN A 236 -13.37 32.95 -13.06
CA ASN A 236 -13.34 33.90 -14.18
C ASN A 236 -11.93 34.48 -14.46
N ASP A 237 -10.89 33.68 -14.25
CA ASP A 237 -9.50 34.09 -14.44
C ASP A 237 -9.00 33.68 -15.83
N PRO A 238 -8.70 34.62 -16.76
CA PRO A 238 -8.42 34.32 -18.15
C PRO A 238 -7.15 33.48 -18.38
N ARG A 239 -6.28 33.35 -17.37
CA ARG A 239 -5.06 32.55 -17.45
C ARG A 239 -5.32 31.06 -17.68
N TRP A 240 -6.57 30.59 -17.49
CA TRP A 240 -6.94 29.21 -17.84
C TRP A 240 -6.59 28.86 -19.29
N GLN A 241 -6.60 29.84 -20.21
CA GLN A 241 -6.29 29.63 -21.63
C GLN A 241 -4.83 29.23 -21.87
N GLU A 242 -3.92 29.74 -21.04
CA GLU A 242 -2.49 29.41 -21.13
C GLU A 242 -2.27 27.95 -20.72
N PHE A 243 -2.86 27.55 -19.59
CA PHE A 243 -2.75 26.19 -19.08
C PHE A 243 -3.50 25.16 -19.93
N GLU A 244 -4.60 25.54 -20.58
CA GLU A 244 -5.32 24.63 -21.49
C GLU A 244 -4.44 24.24 -22.70
N LYS A 245 -3.67 25.19 -23.22
CA LYS A 245 -2.77 25.01 -24.38
C LYS A 245 -1.40 24.44 -24.03
N MET A 246 -1.05 24.39 -22.74
CA MET A 246 0.23 23.89 -22.28
C MET A 246 0.40 22.41 -22.67
N ASP A 247 1.44 22.09 -23.44
CA ASP A 247 1.86 20.71 -23.63
C ASP A 247 2.74 20.30 -22.45
N LEU A 248 2.35 19.23 -21.74
CA LEU A 248 3.10 18.75 -20.59
C LEU A 248 4.30 17.90 -20.98
N GLY A 249 4.43 17.54 -22.26
CA GLY A 249 5.48 16.65 -22.77
C GLY A 249 5.30 15.23 -22.24
N SER A 250 5.18 14.25 -23.14
CA SER A 250 5.23 12.84 -22.76
C SER A 250 6.70 12.43 -22.59
N GLY A 251 7.05 11.86 -21.44
CA GLY A 251 8.36 11.25 -21.24
C GLY A 251 8.62 10.19 -22.32
N LYS A 252 9.74 10.31 -23.03
CA LYS A 252 10.27 9.26 -23.89
C LYS A 252 11.00 8.20 -23.07
#